data_AF-A0A401TNI0-F1
#
_entry.id   AF-A0A401TNI0-F1
#
_cell.length_a   1.000
_cell.length_b   1.000
_cell.length_c   1.000
_cell.angle_alpha   90.00
_cell.angle_beta   90.00
_cell.angle_gamma   90.00
#
_symmetry.space_group_name_H-M   'P 1'
#
loop_
_entity.id
_entity.type
_entity.pdbx_description
1 polymer ?
#
loop_
_entity_poly.entity_id
_entity_poly.type
_entity_poly.pdbx_seq_one_letter_code
_entity_poly.pdbx_strand_id
1 'polypeptide(L)'
;NVTFVQPDLEQALRNKLAEYPRVDVLLAAAGVALQQDDDAVTLTVRRESGEQLPIRARYLIGCDGANSFVRKQLDIGLDDLAFDEWWMVVDTLTSDPAKRPAKSFQYCWPSRPGTFVPGPRNLRRWEIKLLPGEDPEAAGAPDNVVRLLNGFTDISDLTIWRSAVYRFHALLGQRWRDRRVLLMGDAVHQTPPFLGQGLCAGIRDAVNLAWKLRLVLRGDAGETLLDSYEIERKPHVRAVVASAKEFGKIIGELDPEAAAERDLRLRAELKAGKAETIRQRFIPDLVSGLIARDAVLAGRLFVQPHVRAPDGRTCRLDDLLKPEFAIATTAAAPMAWLSDVASWQGLSGERVVIT
;
A
#
# COMPACT_ATOMS: atom_id res chain seq x y z
N ASN A 1 14.60 -8.86 3.53
CA ASN A 1 13.60 -7.79 3.34
C ASN A 1 14.33 -6.53 2.95
N VAL A 2 13.87 -5.86 1.90
CA VAL A 2 14.40 -4.55 1.50
C VAL A 2 13.58 -3.49 2.23
N THR A 3 14.24 -2.55 2.89
CA THR A 3 13.63 -1.37 3.49
C THR A 3 14.14 -0.14 2.77
N PHE A 4 13.28 0.86 2.59
CA PHE A 4 13.64 2.13 1.94
C PHE A 4 13.01 3.29 2.69
N VAL A 5 13.51 4.50 2.43
CA VAL A 5 12.94 5.74 2.94
C VAL A 5 11.91 6.23 1.93
N GLN A 6 10.66 6.44 2.38
CA GLN A 6 9.56 6.82 1.49
C GLN A 6 9.83 8.11 0.68
N PRO A 7 10.34 9.21 1.27
CA PRO A 7 10.77 10.38 0.50
C PRO A 7 11.73 10.07 -0.67
N ASP A 8 12.68 9.14 -0.48
CA ASP A 8 13.62 8.76 -1.54
C ASP A 8 12.90 8.03 -2.68
N LEU A 9 11.93 7.17 -2.36
CA LEU A 9 11.08 6.52 -3.36
C LEU A 9 10.22 7.55 -4.11
N GLU A 10 9.57 8.46 -3.40
CA GLU A 10 8.73 9.50 -4.02
C GLU A 10 9.56 10.42 -4.93
N GLN A 11 10.78 10.77 -4.51
CA GLN A 11 11.71 11.53 -5.36
C GLN A 11 12.10 10.75 -6.61
N ALA A 12 12.40 9.45 -6.48
CA ALA A 12 12.70 8.59 -7.62
C ALA A 12 11.52 8.51 -8.60
N LEU A 13 10.29 8.40 -8.09
CA LEU A 13 9.06 8.42 -8.90
C LEU A 13 8.86 9.77 -9.60
N ARG A 14 9.08 10.89 -8.91
CA ARG A 14 9.00 12.25 -9.52
C ARG A 14 10.06 12.46 -10.60
N ASN A 15 11.30 12.03 -10.35
CA ASN A 15 12.37 12.09 -11.34
C ASN A 15 11.99 11.28 -12.59
N LYS A 16 11.45 10.08 -12.40
CA LYS A 16 10.98 9.25 -13.51
C LYS A 16 9.82 9.91 -14.25
N LEU A 17 8.89 10.54 -13.53
CA LEU A 17 7.75 11.24 -14.12
C LEU A 17 8.18 12.42 -15.01
N ALA A 18 9.25 13.12 -14.64
CA ALA A 18 9.81 14.23 -15.43
C ALA A 18 10.34 13.81 -16.81
N GLU A 19 10.61 12.52 -17.02
CA GLU A 19 11.00 11.98 -18.34
C GLU A 19 9.80 11.88 -19.32
N TYR A 20 8.56 12.05 -18.86
CA TYR A 20 7.36 11.94 -19.69
C TYR A 20 6.88 13.33 -20.15
N PRO A 21 7.10 13.71 -21.42
CA PRO A 21 6.81 15.07 -21.92
C PRO A 21 5.31 15.42 -22.01
N ARG A 22 4.43 14.44 -21.76
CA ARG A 22 2.97 14.60 -21.77
C ARG A 22 2.36 14.63 -20.37
N VAL A 23 3.20 14.78 -19.34
CA VAL A 23 2.76 14.87 -17.94
C VAL A 23 3.10 16.25 -17.41
N ASP A 24 2.07 16.98 -17.01
CA ASP A 24 2.21 18.24 -16.30
C ASP A 24 2.15 18.01 -14.79
N VAL A 25 3.14 18.52 -14.06
CA VAL A 25 3.19 18.45 -12.59
C VAL A 25 2.96 19.84 -12.02
N LEU A 26 1.86 19.98 -11.28
CA LEU A 26 1.47 21.23 -10.63
C LEU A 26 1.68 21.10 -9.11
N LEU A 27 2.85 21.58 -8.65
CA LEU A 27 3.11 21.73 -7.21
C LEU A 27 2.44 22.98 -6.67
N ALA A 28 2.39 23.10 -5.33
CA ALA A 28 1.81 24.26 -4.64
C ALA A 28 0.38 24.57 -5.12
N ALA A 29 -0.41 23.52 -5.39
CA ALA A 29 -1.77 23.59 -5.89
C ALA A 29 -2.68 22.69 -5.06
N ALA A 30 -3.69 23.27 -4.42
CA ALA A 30 -4.65 22.56 -3.60
C ALA A 30 -6.01 22.48 -4.30
N GLY A 31 -6.62 21.30 -4.38
CA GLY A 31 -8.01 21.17 -4.82
C GLY A 31 -8.95 21.87 -3.83
N VAL A 32 -9.88 22.69 -4.33
CA VAL A 32 -10.80 23.48 -3.49
C VAL A 32 -12.27 23.34 -3.88
N ALA A 33 -12.56 22.93 -5.12
CA ALA A 33 -13.91 22.57 -5.55
C ALA A 33 -13.85 21.43 -6.59
N LEU A 34 -14.88 20.59 -6.60
CA LEU A 34 -14.99 19.47 -7.53
C LEU A 34 -16.42 19.41 -8.09
N GLN A 35 -16.54 19.35 -9.41
CA GLN A 35 -17.82 19.13 -10.09
C GLN A 35 -17.61 18.11 -11.23
N GLN A 36 -18.67 17.37 -11.58
CA GLN A 36 -18.64 16.47 -12.73
C GLN A 36 -20.01 16.40 -13.42
N ASP A 37 -19.97 16.38 -14.74
CA ASP A 37 -21.09 16.20 -15.65
C ASP A 37 -20.97 14.84 -16.38
N ASP A 38 -21.81 14.61 -17.38
CA ASP A 38 -21.83 13.35 -18.11
C ASP A 38 -20.59 13.16 -18.99
N ASP A 39 -19.82 14.22 -19.30
CA ASP A 39 -18.68 14.19 -20.23
C ASP A 39 -17.33 14.35 -19.54
N ALA A 40 -17.28 15.03 -18.40
CA ALA A 40 -16.03 15.36 -17.72
C ALA A 40 -16.17 15.63 -16.22
N VAL A 41 -15.01 15.75 -15.58
CA VAL A 41 -14.83 16.27 -14.22
C VAL A 41 -14.01 17.56 -14.27
N THR A 42 -14.42 18.55 -13.48
CA THR A 42 -13.72 19.81 -13.28
C THR A 42 -13.22 19.88 -11.85
N LEU A 43 -11.91 20.00 -11.67
CA LEU A 43 -11.28 20.28 -10.39
C LEU A 43 -10.82 21.74 -10.39
N THR A 44 -11.34 22.56 -9.47
CA THR A 44 -10.79 23.89 -9.21
C THR A 44 -9.59 23.73 -8.27
N VAL A 45 -8.42 24.18 -8.72
CA VAL A 45 -7.21 24.23 -7.91
C VAL A 45 -6.89 25.66 -7.50
N ARG A 46 -6.45 25.85 -6.25
CA ARG A 46 -5.94 27.12 -5.74
C ARG A 46 -4.43 27.07 -5.64
N ARG A 47 -3.75 28.04 -6.26
CA ARG A 47 -2.30 28.25 -6.18
C ARG A 47 -1.91 28.98 -4.89
N GLU A 48 -0.63 28.96 -4.54
CA GLU A 48 -0.07 29.76 -3.45
C GLU A 48 -0.33 31.27 -3.61
N SER A 49 -0.40 31.77 -4.85
CA SER A 49 -0.78 33.16 -5.14
C SER A 49 -2.23 33.51 -4.75
N GLY A 50 -3.05 32.50 -4.42
CA GLY A 50 -4.49 32.64 -4.20
C GLY A 50 -5.32 32.50 -5.49
N GLU A 51 -4.68 32.49 -6.66
CA GLU A 51 -5.33 32.28 -7.95
C GLU A 51 -6.05 30.92 -7.97
N GLN A 52 -7.28 30.91 -8.49
CA GLN A 52 -8.06 29.70 -8.69
C GLN A 52 -8.14 29.36 -10.18
N LEU A 53 -7.74 28.15 -10.53
CA LEU A 53 -7.70 27.64 -11.89
C LEU A 53 -8.62 26.42 -12.01
N PRO A 54 -9.64 26.43 -12.88
CA PRO A 54 -10.41 25.24 -13.20
C PRO A 54 -9.63 24.34 -14.17
N ILE A 55 -9.53 23.05 -13.85
CA ILE A 55 -8.94 22.01 -14.71
C ILE A 55 -10.03 21.01 -15.07
N ARG A 56 -10.39 20.94 -16.37
CA ARG A 56 -11.37 19.97 -16.90
C ARG A 56 -10.64 18.75 -17.47
N ALA A 57 -11.08 17.55 -17.07
CA ALA A 57 -10.51 16.28 -17.51
C ALA A 57 -11.60 15.21 -17.70
N ARG A 58 -11.32 14.17 -18.50
CA ARG A 58 -12.26 13.04 -18.67
C ARG A 58 -12.44 12.21 -17.40
N TYR A 59 -11.39 12.14 -16.58
CA TYR A 59 -11.36 11.39 -15.33
C TYR A 59 -10.49 12.11 -14.29
N LEU A 60 -10.80 11.91 -13.02
CA LEU A 60 -10.01 12.34 -11.87
C LEU A 60 -9.73 11.12 -10.98
N ILE A 61 -8.48 10.96 -10.56
CA ILE A 61 -8.12 9.97 -9.54
C ILE A 61 -7.70 10.72 -8.27
N GLY A 62 -8.48 10.55 -7.20
CA GLY A 62 -8.19 11.07 -5.87
C GLY A 62 -7.16 10.19 -5.16
N CYS A 63 -5.94 10.70 -5.05
CA CYS A 63 -4.79 10.06 -4.41
C CYS A 63 -4.28 10.92 -3.23
N ASP A 64 -5.18 11.68 -2.61
CA ASP A 64 -4.92 12.83 -1.74
C ASP A 64 -4.91 12.49 -0.24
N GLY A 65 -4.63 11.22 0.09
CA GLY A 65 -4.32 10.75 1.43
C GLY A 65 -5.51 10.61 2.38
N ALA A 66 -5.24 10.29 3.65
CA ALA A 66 -6.24 9.97 4.67
C ALA A 66 -7.35 11.04 4.82
N ASN A 67 -6.97 12.32 4.70
CA ASN A 67 -7.86 13.46 4.82
C ASN A 67 -8.55 13.88 3.51
N SER A 68 -8.53 13.01 2.49
CA SER A 68 -8.99 13.24 1.12
C SER A 68 -10.11 14.26 0.98
N PHE A 69 -9.79 15.34 0.29
CA PHE A 69 -10.72 16.35 -0.19
C PHE A 69 -11.66 15.74 -1.23
N VAL A 70 -11.12 14.96 -2.17
CA VAL A 70 -11.91 14.36 -3.26
C VAL A 70 -13.00 13.45 -2.70
N ARG A 71 -12.66 12.57 -1.76
CA ARG A 71 -13.63 11.68 -1.09
C ARG A 71 -14.75 12.48 -0.42
N LYS A 72 -14.41 13.56 0.29
CA LYS A 72 -15.39 14.41 1.00
C LYS A 72 -16.31 15.14 0.03
N GLN A 73 -15.81 15.64 -1.10
CA GLN A 73 -16.63 16.29 -2.13
C GLN A 73 -17.64 15.34 -2.79
N LEU A 74 -17.33 14.04 -2.83
CA LEU A 74 -18.23 13.00 -3.35
C LEU A 74 -19.19 12.43 -2.29
N ASP A 75 -19.15 12.93 -1.06
CA ASP A 75 -19.90 12.40 0.09
C ASP A 75 -19.75 10.88 0.24
N ILE A 76 -18.50 10.40 0.14
CA ILE A 76 -18.18 8.98 0.31
C ILE A 76 -17.75 8.74 1.76
N GLY A 77 -18.55 7.97 2.48
CA GLY A 77 -18.26 7.53 3.84
C GLY A 77 -17.11 6.51 3.92
N LEU A 78 -16.58 6.36 5.14
CA LEU A 78 -15.60 5.34 5.52
C LEU A 78 -16.24 4.40 6.54
N ASP A 79 -16.16 3.10 6.29
CA ASP A 79 -16.50 2.06 7.25
C ASP A 79 -15.32 1.85 8.21
N ASP A 80 -15.57 1.94 9.52
CA ASP A 80 -14.60 1.65 10.56
C ASP A 80 -14.56 0.15 10.87
N LEU A 81 -13.39 -0.44 10.76
CA LEU A 81 -13.13 -1.83 11.09
C LEU A 81 -12.73 -2.00 12.56
N ALA A 82 -13.04 -1.04 13.43
CA ALA A 82 -12.82 -1.00 14.87
C ALA A 82 -11.34 -1.17 15.24
N PHE A 83 -10.51 -0.26 14.75
CA PHE A 83 -9.15 -0.06 15.21
C PHE A 83 -8.84 1.44 15.18
N ASP A 84 -8.63 2.02 16.35
CA ASP A 84 -8.44 3.46 16.52
C ASP A 84 -7.50 3.73 17.71
N GLU A 85 -6.20 3.81 17.45
CA GLU A 85 -5.19 3.87 18.51
C GLU A 85 -4.11 4.91 18.23
N TRP A 86 -3.62 5.55 19.29
CA TRP A 86 -2.52 6.50 19.22
C TRP A 86 -1.16 5.81 19.34
N TRP A 87 -0.25 6.18 18.46
CA TRP A 87 1.11 5.67 18.42
C TRP A 87 2.09 6.79 18.10
N MET A 88 3.23 6.79 18.76
CA MET A 88 4.35 7.66 18.46
C MET A 88 5.35 6.92 17.59
N VAL A 89 5.68 7.48 16.44
CA VAL A 89 6.76 6.99 15.58
C VAL A 89 7.99 7.85 15.85
N VAL A 90 9.12 7.20 16.13
CA VAL A 90 10.42 7.85 16.34
C VAL A 90 11.43 7.23 15.39
N ASP A 91 11.92 8.03 14.44
CA ASP A 91 13.01 7.66 13.56
C ASP A 91 14.32 8.24 14.11
N THR A 92 15.34 7.40 14.24
CA THR A 92 16.66 7.79 14.72
C THR A 92 17.77 7.31 13.79
N LEU A 93 18.92 7.95 13.87
CA LEU A 93 20.17 7.51 13.27
C LEU A 93 21.07 6.98 14.38
N THR A 94 21.56 5.75 14.24
CA THR A 94 22.52 5.14 15.17
C THR A 94 23.95 5.25 14.63
N SER A 95 24.94 5.43 15.51
CA SER A 95 26.35 5.27 15.15
C SER A 95 26.84 3.81 15.29
N ASP A 96 26.09 2.96 15.99
CA ASP A 96 26.40 1.54 16.21
C ASP A 96 25.17 0.63 15.91
N PRO A 97 24.94 0.31 14.63
CA PRO A 97 23.90 -0.61 14.18
C PRO A 97 23.79 -1.94 14.91
N ALA A 98 24.90 -2.46 15.46
CA ALA A 98 24.98 -3.78 16.06
C ALA A 98 24.35 -3.81 17.48
N LYS A 99 24.20 -2.66 18.13
CA LYS A 99 23.48 -2.53 19.41
C LYS A 99 21.96 -2.67 19.30
N ARG A 100 21.42 -3.01 18.12
CA ARG A 100 19.98 -3.12 17.86
C ARG A 100 19.64 -4.46 17.22
N PRO A 101 18.38 -4.93 17.31
CA PRO A 101 17.97 -6.16 16.65
C PRO A 101 18.26 -6.13 15.14
N ALA A 102 18.71 -7.26 14.58
CA ALA A 102 19.00 -7.39 13.15
C ALA A 102 17.74 -7.46 12.26
N LYS A 103 16.57 -7.67 12.87
CA LYS A 103 15.27 -7.79 12.22
C LYS A 103 14.25 -6.92 12.96
N SER A 104 13.11 -6.67 12.34
CA SER A 104 11.99 -6.06 13.05
C SER A 104 11.65 -6.88 14.30
N PHE A 105 11.35 -6.19 15.38
CA PHE A 105 11.08 -6.80 16.69
C PHE A 105 9.81 -6.20 17.29
N GLN A 106 8.96 -7.05 17.86
CA GLN A 106 7.70 -6.65 18.47
C GLN A 106 7.81 -6.77 19.99
N TYR A 107 7.77 -5.64 20.69
CA TYR A 107 7.74 -5.56 22.15
C TYR A 107 6.29 -5.64 22.60
N CYS A 108 5.85 -6.86 22.90
CA CYS A 108 4.46 -7.13 23.31
C CYS A 108 4.26 -6.92 24.83
N TRP A 109 4.81 -5.83 25.37
CA TRP A 109 4.77 -5.54 26.80
C TRP A 109 3.46 -4.84 27.17
N PRO A 110 2.65 -5.38 28.10
CA PRO A 110 1.37 -4.76 28.47
C PRO A 110 1.53 -3.37 29.06
N SER A 111 2.67 -3.07 29.70
CA SER A 111 2.98 -1.74 30.22
C SER A 111 3.24 -0.70 29.14
N ARG A 112 3.70 -1.11 27.96
CA ARG A 112 4.01 -0.24 26.81
C ARG A 112 4.34 -1.07 25.57
N PRO A 113 3.36 -1.38 24.71
CA PRO A 113 3.65 -2.04 23.45
C PRO A 113 4.53 -1.18 22.54
N GLY A 114 5.37 -1.83 21.75
CA GLY A 114 6.16 -1.14 20.75
C GLY A 114 6.66 -2.03 19.62
N THR A 115 7.02 -1.41 18.51
CA THR A 115 7.63 -2.04 17.35
C THR A 115 9.00 -1.42 17.14
N PHE A 116 10.01 -2.25 16.88
CA PHE A 116 11.28 -1.82 16.30
C PHE A 116 11.38 -2.27 14.84
N VAL A 117 11.82 -1.37 13.96
CA VAL A 117 12.06 -1.67 12.54
C VAL A 117 13.46 -1.17 12.15
N PRO A 118 14.37 -2.05 11.68
CA PRO A 118 15.62 -1.60 11.08
C PRO A 118 15.32 -0.96 9.73
N GLY A 119 15.70 0.30 9.55
CA GLY A 119 15.66 1.00 8.27
C GLY A 119 16.95 0.81 7.47
N PRO A 120 17.03 1.38 6.26
CA PRO A 120 18.25 1.36 5.46
C PRO A 120 19.42 2.02 6.20
N ARG A 121 20.63 1.49 5.98
CA ARG A 121 21.87 1.98 6.60
C ARG A 121 21.72 2.02 8.14
N ASN A 122 21.85 3.21 8.72
CA ASN A 122 21.79 3.44 10.16
C ASN A 122 20.44 3.97 10.65
N LEU A 123 19.40 3.99 9.83
CA LEU A 123 18.06 4.38 10.25
C LEU A 123 17.44 3.32 11.16
N ARG A 124 16.85 3.72 12.28
CA ARG A 124 16.14 2.85 13.20
C ARG A 124 14.81 3.49 13.58
N ARG A 125 13.74 2.72 13.50
CA ARG A 125 12.39 3.19 13.82
C ARG A 125 11.86 2.48 15.04
N TRP A 126 11.26 3.26 15.93
CA TRP A 126 10.36 2.78 16.98
C TRP A 126 8.96 3.28 16.72
N GLU A 127 7.99 2.41 16.95
CA GLU A 127 6.57 2.75 17.01
C GLU A 127 6.13 2.40 18.42
N ILE A 128 5.70 3.39 19.20
CA ILE A 128 5.42 3.24 20.63
C ILE A 128 3.96 3.55 20.86
N LYS A 129 3.21 2.60 21.42
CA LYS A 129 1.79 2.79 21.73
C LYS A 129 1.62 3.82 22.85
N LEU A 130 0.68 4.75 22.67
CA LEU A 130 0.21 5.60 23.77
C LEU A 130 -0.81 4.81 24.59
N LEU A 131 -0.71 4.92 25.91
CA LEU A 131 -1.65 4.27 26.82
C LEU A 131 -2.96 5.06 26.90
N PRO A 132 -4.07 4.40 27.26
CA PRO A 132 -5.34 5.08 27.50
C PRO A 132 -5.19 6.24 28.48
N GLY A 133 -5.70 7.42 28.10
CA GLY A 133 -5.65 8.64 28.92
C GLY A 133 -4.39 9.49 28.75
N GLU A 134 -3.39 9.05 27.99
CA GLU A 134 -2.26 9.90 27.64
C GLU A 134 -2.65 10.93 26.58
N ASP A 135 -2.19 12.17 26.76
CA ASP A 135 -2.36 13.24 25.79
C ASP A 135 -1.37 13.08 24.62
N PRO A 136 -1.84 12.97 23.37
CA PRO A 136 -0.99 12.88 22.19
C PRO A 136 -0.03 14.06 22.02
N GLU A 137 -0.44 15.27 22.37
CA GLU A 137 0.40 16.47 22.23
C GLU A 137 1.55 16.44 23.24
N ALA A 138 1.24 16.22 24.52
CA ALA A 138 2.25 16.03 25.55
C ALA A 138 3.20 14.87 25.25
N ALA A 139 2.70 13.74 24.75
CA ALA A 139 3.54 12.59 24.39
C ALA A 139 4.54 12.91 23.27
N GLY A 140 4.17 13.78 22.34
CA GLY A 140 5.04 14.24 21.24
C GLY A 140 6.07 15.30 21.65
N ALA A 141 6.03 15.82 22.88
CA ALA A 141 7.01 16.79 23.36
C ALA A 141 8.43 16.18 23.42
N PRO A 142 9.50 16.91 23.04
CA PRO A 142 10.85 16.37 22.88
C PRO A 142 11.35 15.52 24.07
N ASP A 143 11.16 16.00 25.30
CA ASP A 143 11.59 15.28 26.51
C ASP A 143 10.83 13.96 26.71
N ASN A 144 9.54 13.92 26.34
CA ASN A 144 8.73 12.72 26.40
C ASN A 144 9.10 11.72 25.31
N VAL A 145 9.44 12.18 24.10
CA VAL A 145 9.97 11.33 23.03
C VAL A 145 11.22 10.60 23.53
N VAL A 146 12.17 11.33 24.12
CA VAL A 146 13.42 10.79 24.67
C VAL A 146 13.12 9.81 25.81
N ARG A 147 12.26 10.19 26.77
CA ARG A 147 11.88 9.36 27.92
C ARG A 147 11.25 8.03 27.48
N LEU A 148 10.31 8.08 26.54
CA LEU A 148 9.62 6.90 26.04
C LEU A 148 10.57 6.00 25.25
N LEU A 149 11.41 6.57 24.38
CA LEU A 149 12.40 5.81 23.62
C LEU A 149 13.41 5.10 24.52
N ASN A 150 13.85 5.77 25.59
CA ASN A 150 14.78 5.20 26.58
C ASN A 150 14.21 3.98 27.32
N GLY A 151 12.89 3.81 27.34
CA GLY A 151 12.24 2.59 27.86
C GLY A 151 12.45 1.34 26.99
N PHE A 152 12.84 1.52 25.72
CA PHE A 152 13.02 0.42 24.76
C PHE A 152 14.48 0.12 24.44
N THR A 153 15.37 1.09 24.58
CA THR A 153 16.78 0.96 24.21
C THR A 153 17.63 2.00 24.91
N ASP A 154 18.92 1.70 25.09
CA ASP A 154 19.93 2.74 25.29
C ASP A 154 19.89 3.71 24.10
N ILE A 155 19.91 5.01 24.38
CA ILE A 155 19.82 6.08 23.40
C ILE A 155 21.15 6.83 23.22
N SER A 156 22.20 6.45 23.94
CA SER A 156 23.50 7.16 23.95
C SER A 156 24.15 7.32 22.57
N ASP A 157 23.86 6.39 21.66
CA ASP A 157 24.36 6.38 20.28
C ASP A 157 23.33 6.86 19.24
N LEU A 158 22.17 7.34 19.68
CA LEU A 158 21.06 7.72 18.80
C LEU A 158 20.95 9.24 18.63
N THR A 159 20.80 9.65 17.37
CA THR A 159 20.33 10.99 17.02
C THR A 159 18.89 10.87 16.54
N ILE A 160 17.94 11.54 17.22
CA ILE A 160 16.55 11.60 16.75
C ILE A 160 16.52 12.39 15.44
N TRP A 161 16.04 11.74 14.38
CA TRP A 161 15.88 12.37 13.08
C TRP A 161 14.50 13.05 12.97
N ARG A 162 13.45 12.33 13.38
CA ARG A 162 12.10 12.88 13.49
C ARG A 162 11.26 12.06 14.46
N SER A 163 10.23 12.69 14.99
CA SER A 163 9.16 12.00 15.72
C SER A 163 7.81 12.58 15.33
N ALA A 164 6.77 11.75 15.43
CA ALA A 164 5.39 12.19 15.21
C ALA A 164 4.42 11.25 15.93
N VAL A 165 3.34 11.82 16.45
CA VAL A 165 2.25 11.07 17.06
C VAL A 165 1.11 10.97 16.04
N TYR A 166 0.72 9.74 15.72
CA TYR A 166 -0.31 9.44 14.74
C TYR A 166 -1.43 8.63 15.38
N ARG A 167 -2.65 8.90 14.92
CA ARG A 167 -3.79 8.04 15.20
C ARG A 167 -3.93 7.04 14.07
N PHE A 168 -3.83 5.77 14.38
CA PHE A 168 -3.94 4.70 13.40
C PHE A 168 -5.38 4.22 13.32
N HIS A 169 -5.93 4.31 12.11
CA HIS A 169 -7.28 3.88 11.81
C HIS A 169 -7.27 2.65 10.89
N ALA A 170 -8.29 1.80 11.03
CA ALA A 170 -8.63 0.79 10.04
C ALA A 170 -9.93 1.18 9.32
N LEU A 171 -9.80 1.90 8.20
CA LEU A 171 -10.93 2.49 7.48
C LEU A 171 -11.01 1.99 6.05
N LEU A 172 -12.23 1.84 5.53
CA LEU A 172 -12.47 1.44 4.15
C LEU A 172 -13.61 2.24 3.52
N GLY A 173 -13.41 2.80 2.34
CA GLY A 173 -14.41 3.59 1.64
C GLY A 173 -15.59 2.76 1.14
N GLN A 174 -16.78 3.33 1.32
CA GLN A 174 -18.04 2.71 0.92
C GLN A 174 -18.19 2.58 -0.59
N ARG A 175 -17.57 3.50 -1.35
CA ARG A 175 -17.45 3.46 -2.81
C ARG A 175 -16.05 3.92 -3.20
N TRP A 176 -15.48 3.32 -4.24
CA TRP A 176 -14.14 3.66 -4.74
C TRP A 176 -14.20 4.41 -6.07
N ARG A 177 -15.40 4.49 -6.65
CA ARG A 177 -15.70 5.26 -7.85
C ARG A 177 -17.06 5.94 -7.70
N ASP A 178 -17.16 7.16 -8.19
CA ASP A 178 -18.41 7.83 -8.51
C ASP A 178 -18.28 8.46 -9.90
N ARG A 179 -18.95 7.86 -10.89
CA ARG A 179 -18.90 8.26 -12.31
C ARG A 179 -17.47 8.42 -12.84
N ARG A 180 -16.99 9.66 -13.00
CA ARG A 180 -15.68 10.00 -13.61
C ARG A 180 -14.58 10.19 -12.57
N VAL A 181 -14.90 10.03 -11.29
CA VAL A 181 -13.95 10.18 -10.19
C VAL A 181 -13.71 8.83 -9.51
N LEU A 182 -12.44 8.46 -9.37
CA LEU A 182 -12.00 7.27 -8.67
C LEU A 182 -11.12 7.66 -7.47
N LEU A 183 -11.06 6.84 -6.44
CA LEU A 183 -10.22 7.06 -5.26
C LEU A 183 -9.24 5.89 -5.10
N MET A 184 -8.00 6.15 -4.66
CA MET A 184 -7.02 5.10 -4.39
C MET A 184 -6.12 5.42 -3.20
N GLY A 185 -5.48 4.38 -2.64
CA GLY A 185 -4.61 4.51 -1.47
C GLY A 185 -5.37 5.02 -0.23
N ASP A 186 -4.67 5.78 0.61
CA ASP A 186 -5.21 6.34 1.86
C ASP A 186 -6.45 7.23 1.68
N ALA A 187 -6.73 7.69 0.46
CA ALA A 187 -7.96 8.40 0.15
C ALA A 187 -9.21 7.53 0.32
N VAL A 188 -9.10 6.21 0.22
CA VAL A 188 -10.24 5.27 0.31
C VAL A 188 -9.97 4.03 1.16
N HIS A 189 -8.75 3.79 1.63
CA HIS A 189 -8.49 2.75 2.63
C HIS A 189 -7.31 3.13 3.52
N GLN A 190 -7.49 3.02 4.83
CA GLN A 190 -6.43 3.28 5.81
C GLN A 190 -6.15 2.00 6.59
N THR A 191 -4.87 1.68 6.71
CA THR A 191 -4.42 0.40 7.30
C THR A 191 -3.51 0.68 8.49
N PRO A 192 -3.70 -0.01 9.64
CA PRO A 192 -2.73 0.03 10.73
C PRO A 192 -1.32 -0.39 10.25
N PRO A 193 -0.24 0.22 10.76
CA PRO A 193 1.09 0.07 10.14
C PRO A 193 1.78 -1.26 10.41
N PHE A 194 1.22 -2.14 11.26
CA PHE A 194 1.86 -3.37 11.73
C PHE A 194 2.36 -4.32 10.63
N LEU A 195 1.81 -4.22 9.41
CA LEU A 195 2.24 -5.00 8.24
C LEU A 195 2.87 -4.15 7.11
N GLY A 196 3.05 -2.84 7.31
CA GLY A 196 3.67 -1.93 6.34
C GLY A 196 2.91 -1.84 5.00
N GLN A 197 1.57 -1.92 5.04
CA GLN A 197 0.77 -2.11 3.82
C GLN A 197 0.15 -0.85 3.22
N GLY A 198 0.08 0.30 3.90
CA GLY A 198 -0.58 1.50 3.36
C GLY A 198 -0.06 1.91 1.97
N LEU A 199 1.20 2.33 1.88
CA LEU A 199 1.85 2.68 0.61
C LEU A 199 1.83 1.51 -0.39
N CYS A 200 2.11 0.28 0.07
CA CYS A 200 2.14 -0.90 -0.80
C CYS A 200 0.78 -1.19 -1.44
N ALA A 201 -0.31 -1.03 -0.70
CA ALA A 201 -1.67 -1.20 -1.20
C ALA A 201 -2.05 -0.09 -2.18
N GLY A 202 -1.68 1.17 -1.90
CA GLY A 202 -1.88 2.28 -2.83
C GLY A 202 -1.14 2.09 -4.16
N ILE A 203 0.10 1.58 -4.14
CA ILE A 203 0.83 1.24 -5.36
C ILE A 203 0.12 0.12 -6.15
N ARG A 204 -0.39 -0.91 -5.46
CA ARG A 204 -1.17 -1.99 -6.10
C ARG A 204 -2.45 -1.47 -6.74
N ASP A 205 -3.09 -0.48 -6.13
CA ASP A 205 -4.26 0.16 -6.71
C ASP A 205 -3.91 0.92 -8.00
N ALA A 206 -2.82 1.69 -7.98
CA ALA A 206 -2.33 2.39 -9.17
C ALA A 206 -2.03 1.41 -10.31
N VAL A 207 -1.34 0.30 -10.01
CA VAL A 207 -1.04 -0.77 -10.98
C VAL A 207 -2.32 -1.41 -11.52
N ASN A 208 -3.31 -1.66 -10.66
CA ASN A 208 -4.59 -2.24 -11.07
C ASN A 208 -5.42 -1.28 -11.97
N LEU A 209 -5.42 0.01 -11.67
CA LEU A 209 -6.24 1.00 -12.34
C LEU A 209 -5.62 1.54 -13.65
N ALA A 210 -4.29 1.69 -13.71
CA ALA A 210 -3.62 2.37 -14.82
C ALA A 210 -3.91 1.74 -16.19
N TRP A 211 -3.84 0.42 -16.32
CA TRP A 211 -4.10 -0.25 -17.58
C TRP A 211 -5.59 -0.18 -17.97
N LYS A 212 -6.50 -0.28 -16.99
CA LYS A 212 -7.95 -0.17 -17.20
C LYS A 212 -8.30 1.20 -17.76
N LEU A 213 -7.76 2.24 -17.14
CA LEU A 213 -7.94 3.63 -17.58
C LEU A 213 -7.38 3.84 -18.99
N ARG A 214 -6.19 3.30 -19.29
CA ARG A 214 -5.61 3.37 -20.64
C ARG A 214 -6.53 2.77 -21.70
N LEU A 215 -7.10 1.59 -21.47
CA LEU A 215 -8.01 0.94 -22.42
C LEU A 215 -9.29 1.74 -22.63
N VAL A 216 -9.90 2.25 -21.56
CA VAL A 216 -11.10 3.10 -21.64
C VAL A 216 -10.81 4.40 -22.38
N LEU A 217 -9.68 5.07 -22.10
CA LEU A 217 -9.31 6.32 -22.76
C LEU A 217 -9.00 6.16 -24.26
N ARG A 218 -8.56 4.96 -24.67
CA ARG A 218 -8.33 4.58 -26.07
C ARG A 218 -9.61 4.14 -26.81
N GLY A 219 -10.68 3.83 -26.07
CA GLY A 219 -11.91 3.26 -26.63
C GLY A 219 -11.86 1.74 -26.85
N ASP A 220 -10.81 1.06 -26.36
CA ASP A 220 -10.65 -0.39 -26.49
C ASP A 220 -11.51 -1.17 -25.47
N ALA A 221 -12.08 -0.47 -24.48
CA ALA A 221 -13.00 -1.03 -23.50
C ALA A 221 -14.04 0.01 -23.04
N GLY A 222 -15.23 -0.46 -22.65
CA GLY A 222 -16.26 0.39 -22.06
C GLY A 222 -15.92 0.85 -20.63
N GLU A 223 -16.55 1.93 -20.18
CA GLU A 223 -16.28 2.51 -18.85
C GLU A 223 -16.57 1.55 -17.68
N THR A 224 -17.41 0.52 -17.88
CA THR A 224 -17.68 -0.52 -16.88
C THR A 224 -16.45 -1.34 -16.53
N LEU A 225 -15.41 -1.34 -17.37
CA LEU A 225 -14.10 -1.90 -17.04
C LEU A 225 -13.54 -1.28 -15.74
N LEU A 226 -13.75 0.01 -15.51
CA LEU A 226 -13.26 0.69 -14.31
C LEU A 226 -14.01 0.25 -13.04
N ASP A 227 -15.24 -0.27 -13.14
CA ASP A 227 -15.97 -0.79 -11.98
C ASP A 227 -15.29 -2.04 -11.40
N SER A 228 -14.57 -2.79 -12.24
CA SER A 228 -13.80 -3.94 -11.79
C SER A 228 -12.69 -3.58 -10.80
N TYR A 229 -12.21 -2.32 -10.77
CA TYR A 229 -11.22 -1.85 -9.81
C TYR A 229 -11.71 -2.03 -8.36
N GLU A 230 -12.92 -1.56 -8.03
CA GLU A 230 -13.47 -1.74 -6.69
C GLU A 230 -13.72 -3.22 -6.39
N ILE A 231 -14.32 -3.93 -7.34
CA ILE A 231 -14.66 -5.35 -7.22
C ILE A 231 -13.42 -6.22 -6.90
N GLU A 232 -12.27 -5.87 -7.46
CA GLU A 232 -11.00 -6.58 -7.24
C GLU A 232 -10.29 -6.12 -5.96
N ARG A 233 -10.14 -4.80 -5.80
CA ARG A 233 -9.23 -4.24 -4.79
C ARG A 233 -9.85 -4.11 -3.41
N LYS A 234 -11.15 -3.80 -3.31
CA LYS A 234 -11.80 -3.59 -2.02
C LYS A 234 -11.82 -4.86 -1.15
N PRO A 235 -12.20 -6.05 -1.63
CA PRO A 235 -12.12 -7.28 -0.84
C PRO A 235 -10.67 -7.64 -0.47
N HIS A 236 -9.74 -7.48 -1.42
CA HIS A 236 -8.33 -7.73 -1.18
C HIS A 236 -7.78 -6.83 -0.06
N VAL A 237 -8.00 -5.51 -0.13
CA VAL A 237 -7.53 -4.57 0.88
C VAL A 237 -8.23 -4.81 2.22
N ARG A 238 -9.54 -5.10 2.24
CA ARG A 238 -10.26 -5.44 3.46
C ARG A 238 -9.59 -6.59 4.22
N ALA A 239 -9.20 -7.66 3.53
CA ALA A 239 -8.52 -8.81 4.15
C ALA A 239 -7.13 -8.46 4.70
N VAL A 240 -6.39 -7.60 4.00
CA VAL A 240 -5.09 -7.09 4.46
C VAL A 240 -5.26 -6.22 5.70
N VAL A 241 -6.24 -5.32 5.73
CA VAL A 241 -6.54 -4.46 6.88
C VAL A 241 -6.99 -5.28 8.08
N ALA A 242 -7.85 -6.28 7.87
CA ALA A 242 -8.28 -7.20 8.92
C ALA A 242 -7.08 -7.95 9.51
N SER A 243 -6.17 -8.45 8.67
CA SER A 243 -4.95 -9.11 9.13
C SER A 243 -4.07 -8.16 9.95
N ALA A 244 -3.84 -6.93 9.46
CA ALA A 244 -3.05 -5.93 10.16
C ALA A 244 -3.65 -5.58 11.54
N LYS A 245 -4.98 -5.49 11.63
CA LYS A 245 -5.71 -5.29 12.88
C LYS A 245 -5.47 -6.43 13.87
N GLU A 246 -5.57 -7.69 13.44
CA GLU A 246 -5.36 -8.84 14.35
C GLU A 246 -3.91 -8.89 14.87
N PHE A 247 -2.93 -8.57 14.02
CA PHE A 247 -1.55 -8.37 14.49
C PHE A 247 -1.43 -7.22 15.49
N GLY A 248 -2.12 -6.11 15.25
CA GLY A 248 -2.17 -4.97 16.15
C GLY A 248 -2.70 -5.33 17.54
N LYS A 249 -3.75 -6.16 17.64
CA LYS A 249 -4.28 -6.64 18.92
C LYS A 249 -3.26 -7.51 19.67
N ILE A 250 -2.57 -8.40 18.95
CA ILE A 250 -1.55 -9.27 19.56
C ILE A 250 -0.43 -8.43 20.18
N ILE A 251 0.07 -7.45 19.42
CA ILE A 251 1.17 -6.57 19.85
C ILE A 251 0.69 -5.63 20.98
N GLY A 252 -0.48 -5.04 20.78
CA GLY A 252 -1.03 -3.93 21.56
C GLY A 252 -1.85 -4.31 22.78
N GLU A 253 -1.86 -5.58 23.20
CA GLU A 253 -2.52 -6.06 24.42
C GLU A 253 -1.95 -5.38 25.66
N LEU A 254 -2.82 -4.80 26.49
CA LEU A 254 -2.46 -4.02 27.68
C LEU A 254 -2.83 -4.72 28.99
N ASP A 255 -3.73 -5.71 28.95
CA ASP A 255 -4.09 -6.49 30.12
C ASP A 255 -2.95 -7.48 30.45
N PRO A 256 -2.32 -7.38 31.65
CA PRO A 256 -1.23 -8.27 32.03
C PRO A 256 -1.63 -9.76 32.06
N GLU A 257 -2.86 -10.09 32.45
CA GLU A 257 -3.33 -11.48 32.52
C GLU A 257 -3.52 -12.04 31.11
N ALA A 258 -4.23 -11.30 30.24
CA ALA A 258 -4.42 -11.68 28.84
C ALA A 258 -3.09 -11.78 28.08
N ALA A 259 -2.14 -10.86 28.36
CA ALA A 259 -0.79 -10.90 27.78
C ALA A 259 -0.01 -12.15 28.23
N ALA A 260 -0.13 -12.56 29.50
CA ALA A 260 0.50 -13.78 30.01
C ALA A 260 -0.07 -15.04 29.35
N GLU A 261 -1.40 -15.11 29.19
CA GLU A 261 -2.07 -16.21 28.47
C GLU A 261 -1.64 -16.29 27.01
N ARG A 262 -1.61 -15.15 26.31
CA ARG A 262 -1.09 -15.03 24.94
C ARG A 262 0.34 -15.57 24.85
N ASP A 263 1.21 -15.17 25.75
CA ASP A 263 2.63 -15.56 25.76
C ASP A 263 2.81 -17.06 25.99
N LEU A 264 2.03 -17.65 26.92
CA LEU A 264 2.01 -19.09 27.14
C LEU A 264 1.58 -19.85 25.88
N ARG A 265 0.51 -19.39 25.22
CA ARG A 265 0.01 -19.99 23.96
C ARG A 265 1.06 -19.92 22.85
N LEU A 266 1.61 -18.73 22.57
CA LEU A 266 2.58 -18.54 21.48
C LEU A 266 3.87 -19.35 21.70
N ARG A 267 4.35 -19.45 22.95
CA ARG A 267 5.52 -20.28 23.29
C ARG A 267 5.24 -21.77 23.12
N ALA A 268 4.04 -22.23 23.48
CA ALA A 268 3.63 -23.62 23.29
C ALA A 268 3.51 -23.98 21.81
N GLU A 269 2.93 -23.11 20.98
CA GLU A 269 2.85 -23.29 19.52
C GLU A 269 4.23 -23.35 18.88
N LEU A 270 5.16 -22.46 19.29
CA LEU A 270 6.55 -22.48 18.84
C LEU A 270 7.24 -23.80 19.20
N LYS A 271 7.11 -24.25 20.46
CA LYS A 271 7.70 -25.51 20.93
C LYS A 271 7.12 -26.73 20.22
N ALA A 272 5.83 -26.68 19.86
CA ALA A 272 5.14 -27.74 19.13
C ALA A 272 5.41 -27.72 17.61
N GLY A 273 6.20 -26.77 17.10
CA GLY A 273 6.45 -26.60 15.66
C GLY A 273 5.22 -26.11 14.88
N LYS A 274 4.20 -25.59 15.57
CA LYS A 274 2.95 -25.07 15.00
C LYS A 274 2.98 -23.57 14.76
N ALA A 275 4.03 -22.88 15.20
CA ALA A 275 4.19 -21.45 14.95
C ALA A 275 4.29 -21.17 13.45
N GLU A 276 3.29 -20.46 12.90
CA GLU A 276 3.27 -20.09 11.50
C GLU A 276 4.08 -18.83 11.25
N THR A 277 4.95 -18.86 10.23
CA THR A 277 5.57 -17.64 9.71
C THR A 277 4.68 -17.05 8.63
N ILE A 278 3.84 -16.09 9.02
CA ILE A 278 2.99 -15.32 8.11
C ILE A 278 3.89 -14.30 7.38
N ARG A 279 4.45 -14.70 6.23
CA ARG A 279 5.16 -13.79 5.30
C ARG A 279 4.14 -13.03 4.46
N GLN A 280 4.22 -13.09 3.13
CA GLN A 280 3.26 -12.46 2.22
C GLN A 280 1.89 -13.17 2.17
N ARG A 281 1.70 -14.26 2.93
CA ARG A 281 0.45 -15.05 2.92
C ARG A 281 -0.79 -14.28 3.39
N PHE A 282 -0.63 -13.17 4.11
CA PHE A 282 -1.74 -12.31 4.50
C PHE A 282 -2.28 -11.46 3.32
N ILE A 283 -1.53 -11.36 2.22
CA ILE A 283 -1.98 -10.70 1.00
C ILE A 283 -2.78 -11.74 0.21
N PRO A 284 -4.10 -11.60 0.08
CA PRO A 284 -4.91 -12.58 -0.63
C PRO A 284 -4.71 -12.46 -2.14
N ASP A 285 -5.04 -13.52 -2.86
CA ASP A 285 -5.24 -13.47 -4.30
C ASP A 285 -6.48 -12.63 -4.65
N LEU A 286 -6.60 -12.21 -5.91
CA LEU A 286 -7.86 -11.64 -6.42
C LEU A 286 -8.90 -12.76 -6.56
N VAL A 287 -10.09 -12.55 -6.01
CA VAL A 287 -11.17 -13.56 -6.00
C VAL A 287 -12.36 -13.18 -6.88
N SER A 288 -12.32 -11.99 -7.47
CA SER A 288 -13.41 -11.37 -8.23
C SER A 288 -12.85 -10.41 -9.28
N GLY A 289 -13.72 -9.92 -10.17
CA GLY A 289 -13.35 -9.02 -11.25
C GLY A 289 -12.91 -9.77 -12.51
N LEU A 290 -11.83 -9.32 -13.13
CA LEU A 290 -11.34 -9.86 -14.40
C LEU A 290 -10.45 -11.07 -14.21
N ILE A 291 -11.05 -12.15 -13.73
CA ILE A 291 -10.42 -13.45 -13.53
C ILE A 291 -11.22 -14.55 -14.22
N ALA A 292 -10.53 -15.56 -14.75
CA ALA A 292 -11.18 -16.74 -15.33
C ALA A 292 -11.69 -17.66 -14.19
N ARG A 293 -13.00 -17.59 -13.90
CA ARG A 293 -13.60 -18.24 -12.71
C ARG A 293 -13.37 -19.75 -12.62
N ASP A 294 -13.25 -20.43 -13.76
CA ASP A 294 -13.07 -21.88 -13.82
C ASP A 294 -11.59 -22.31 -13.76
N ALA A 295 -10.65 -21.36 -13.77
CA ALA A 295 -9.23 -21.66 -13.71
C ALA A 295 -8.74 -21.67 -12.25
N VAL A 296 -8.17 -22.81 -11.84
CA VAL A 296 -7.70 -23.09 -10.47
C VAL A 296 -6.71 -22.05 -9.91
N LEU A 297 -5.94 -21.41 -10.79
CA LEU A 297 -4.91 -20.42 -10.44
C LEU A 297 -5.31 -18.98 -10.78
N ALA A 298 -6.56 -18.73 -11.15
CA ALA A 298 -7.00 -17.39 -11.51
C ALA A 298 -6.91 -16.42 -10.32
N GLY A 299 -6.52 -15.17 -10.61
CA GLY A 299 -6.37 -14.11 -9.61
C GLY A 299 -5.11 -14.19 -8.75
N ARG A 300 -4.32 -15.25 -8.88
CA ARG A 300 -3.01 -15.37 -8.22
C ARG A 300 -1.95 -14.55 -8.93
N LEU A 301 -0.97 -14.08 -8.17
CA LEU A 301 0.23 -13.49 -8.76
C LEU A 301 0.96 -14.53 -9.60
N PHE A 302 1.29 -14.16 -10.84
CA PHE A 302 2.14 -15.01 -11.68
C PHE A 302 3.52 -15.14 -11.04
N VAL A 303 4.08 -16.34 -11.07
CA VAL A 303 5.43 -16.58 -10.54
C VAL A 303 6.45 -15.85 -11.42
N GLN A 304 7.59 -15.46 -10.84
CA GLN A 304 8.68 -14.84 -11.60
C GLN A 304 9.81 -15.85 -11.84
N PRO A 305 9.76 -16.63 -12.94
CA PRO A 305 10.79 -17.63 -13.24
C PRO A 305 12.06 -16.98 -13.78
N HIS A 306 13.17 -17.72 -13.66
CA HIS A 306 14.33 -17.48 -14.53
C HIS A 306 14.10 -18.23 -15.84
N VAL A 307 14.29 -17.54 -16.96
CA VAL A 307 14.07 -18.04 -18.32
C VAL A 307 15.33 -17.86 -19.15
N ARG A 308 15.51 -18.70 -20.17
CA ARG A 308 16.59 -18.54 -21.17
C ARG A 308 16.06 -17.72 -22.34
N ALA A 309 16.65 -16.54 -22.57
CA ALA A 309 16.29 -15.68 -23.69
C ALA A 309 16.82 -16.24 -25.03
N PRO A 310 16.35 -15.75 -26.19
CA PRO A 310 16.79 -16.20 -27.51
C PRO A 310 18.31 -16.08 -27.75
N ASP A 311 18.97 -15.15 -27.07
CA ASP A 311 20.44 -14.95 -27.14
C ASP A 311 21.23 -15.88 -26.20
N GLY A 312 20.54 -16.80 -25.51
CA GLY A 312 21.13 -17.79 -24.60
C GLY A 312 21.31 -17.30 -23.16
N ARG A 313 21.11 -16.01 -22.84
CA ARG A 313 21.23 -15.51 -21.47
C ARG A 313 20.13 -16.07 -20.58
N THR A 314 20.45 -16.31 -19.30
CA THR A 314 19.43 -16.57 -18.29
C THR A 314 19.08 -15.25 -17.60
N CYS A 315 17.81 -14.86 -17.61
CA CYS A 315 17.30 -13.65 -16.97
C CYS A 315 15.93 -13.91 -16.34
N ARG A 316 15.33 -12.92 -15.67
CA ARG A 316 13.98 -13.07 -15.14
C ARG A 316 12.96 -12.81 -16.26
N LEU A 317 11.77 -13.41 -16.16
CA LEU A 317 10.75 -13.24 -17.19
C LEU A 317 10.32 -11.77 -17.37
N ASP A 318 10.07 -11.04 -16.27
CA ASP A 318 9.77 -9.59 -16.35
C ASP A 318 10.90 -8.75 -16.99
N ASP A 319 12.14 -9.25 -17.09
CA ASP A 319 13.20 -8.52 -17.82
C ASP A 319 13.00 -8.59 -19.35
N LEU A 320 12.18 -9.54 -19.82
CA LEU A 320 11.85 -9.77 -21.23
C LEU A 320 10.46 -9.26 -21.61
N LEU A 321 9.54 -9.24 -20.64
CA LEU A 321 8.16 -8.83 -20.85
C LEU A 321 8.00 -7.31 -20.74
N LYS A 322 7.14 -6.75 -21.60
CA LYS A 322 6.59 -5.42 -21.33
C LYS A 322 5.60 -5.49 -20.18
N PRO A 323 5.35 -4.38 -19.44
CA PRO A 323 4.28 -4.27 -18.45
C PRO A 323 2.90 -4.16 -19.13
N GLU A 324 2.61 -5.10 -20.04
CA GLU A 324 1.39 -5.24 -20.81
C GLU A 324 0.83 -6.66 -20.62
N PHE A 325 -0.21 -7.04 -21.36
CA PHE A 325 -0.78 -8.37 -21.25
C PHE A 325 0.18 -9.42 -21.83
N ALA A 326 0.28 -10.57 -21.17
CA ALA A 326 1.07 -11.69 -21.67
C ALA A 326 0.29 -13.01 -21.62
N ILE A 327 0.43 -13.83 -22.67
CA ILE A 327 0.04 -15.25 -22.68
C ILE A 327 1.31 -16.08 -22.63
N ALA A 328 1.52 -16.80 -21.53
CA ALA A 328 2.60 -17.77 -21.40
C ALA A 328 2.11 -19.17 -21.82
N THR A 329 2.86 -19.82 -22.71
CA THR A 329 2.57 -21.18 -23.24
C THR A 329 3.79 -22.08 -23.11
N THR A 330 3.60 -23.40 -23.04
CA THR A 330 4.73 -24.36 -22.98
C THR A 330 5.16 -24.90 -24.35
N ALA A 331 4.42 -24.58 -25.41
CA ALA A 331 4.71 -25.03 -26.77
C ALA A 331 4.55 -23.87 -27.75
N ALA A 332 5.34 -23.89 -28.82
CA ALA A 332 5.28 -22.90 -29.90
C ALA A 332 4.04 -23.06 -30.81
N ALA A 333 3.20 -24.08 -30.58
CA ALA A 333 2.01 -24.36 -31.38
C ALA A 333 1.10 -23.11 -31.52
N PRO A 334 0.42 -22.89 -32.66
CA PRO A 334 -0.45 -21.72 -32.85
C PRO A 334 -1.49 -21.57 -31.74
N MET A 335 -1.83 -20.33 -31.34
CA MET A 335 -2.91 -20.04 -30.37
C MET A 335 -4.30 -20.24 -31.00
N ALA A 336 -4.55 -21.39 -31.61
CA ALA A 336 -5.82 -21.68 -32.30
C ALA A 336 -7.04 -21.68 -31.37
N TRP A 337 -6.81 -21.76 -30.06
CA TRP A 337 -7.83 -21.59 -29.01
C TRP A 337 -8.19 -20.13 -28.73
N LEU A 338 -7.40 -19.16 -29.18
CA LEU A 338 -7.68 -17.75 -28.98
C LEU A 338 -8.69 -17.30 -30.05
N SER A 339 -9.94 -17.15 -29.63
CA SER A 339 -11.07 -16.86 -30.53
C SER A 339 -10.98 -15.50 -31.22
N ASP A 340 -10.25 -14.54 -30.65
CA ASP A 340 -10.13 -13.19 -31.18
C ASP A 340 -8.67 -12.68 -31.09
N VAL A 341 -7.90 -13.03 -32.12
CA VAL A 341 -6.49 -12.61 -32.26
C VAL A 341 -6.37 -11.11 -32.48
N ALA A 342 -7.33 -10.47 -33.15
CA ALA A 342 -7.29 -9.05 -33.46
C ALA A 342 -7.43 -8.21 -32.19
N SER A 343 -8.37 -8.54 -31.31
CA SER A 343 -8.52 -7.89 -30.00
C SER A 343 -7.27 -8.06 -29.14
N TRP A 344 -6.67 -9.27 -29.11
CA TRP A 344 -5.42 -9.52 -28.40
C TRP A 344 -4.26 -8.65 -28.89
N GLN A 345 -4.13 -8.50 -30.21
CA GLN A 345 -3.13 -7.61 -30.80
C GLN A 345 -3.42 -6.14 -30.47
N GLY A 346 -4.69 -5.72 -30.44
CA GLY A 346 -5.12 -4.37 -30.05
C GLY A 346 -4.73 -4.01 -28.60
N LEU A 347 -4.73 -5.00 -27.70
CA LEU A 347 -4.25 -4.89 -26.32
C LEU A 347 -2.71 -4.84 -26.19
N SER A 348 -1.98 -4.92 -27.31
CA SER A 348 -0.51 -5.07 -27.32
C SER A 348 -0.05 -6.34 -26.59
N GLY A 349 -0.87 -7.39 -26.62
CA GLY A 349 -0.62 -8.62 -25.90
C GLY A 349 0.59 -9.39 -26.46
N GLU A 350 1.49 -9.79 -25.57
CA GLU A 350 2.70 -10.54 -25.91
C GLU A 350 2.50 -12.04 -25.66
N ARG A 351 3.04 -12.87 -26.55
CA ARG A 351 3.08 -14.31 -26.31
C ARG A 351 4.49 -14.72 -25.90
N VAL A 352 4.60 -15.43 -24.80
CA VAL A 352 5.84 -16.07 -24.36
C VAL A 352 5.70 -17.58 -24.45
N VAL A 353 6.73 -18.23 -24.97
CA VAL A 353 6.85 -19.69 -24.96
C VAL A 353 7.92 -20.05 -23.93
N ILE A 354 7.53 -20.77 -22.88
CA ILE A 354 8.40 -21.30 -21.83
C ILE A 354 8.67 -22.76 -22.18
N THR A 355 9.83 -23.04 -22.77
CA THR A 355 10.25 -24.39 -23.20
C THR A 355 11.04 -25.13 -22.13
#